data_AF-A0A3B9LB09-F1
#
_entry.id   AF-A0A3B9LB09-F1
#
_cell.length_a   1.000
_cell.length_b   1.000
_cell.length_c   1.000
_cell.angle_alpha   90.00
_cell.angle_beta   90.00
_cell.angle_gamma   90.00
#
_symmetry.space_group_name_H-M   'P 1'
#
loop_
_entity.id
_entity.type
_entity.pdbx_description
1 polymer ?
#
loop_
_entity_poly.entity_id
_entity_poly.type
_entity_poly.pdbx_seq_one_letter_code
_entity_poly.pdbx_strand_id
1 'polypeptide(L)'
;PGHQMSNKGQEIGTVTKRKRRCGWFDAAALRRSARINGLTGLCITKLDVLDGIDRLDICTSYELDGKVVEMLPVGADDVERCKPIYETVPGWHESTFGVKTWEGLPKNAQHYLKRLEALCGVPIAIVSTGPERDETIVLEHPFHLG
;
A
#
# COMPACT_ATOMS: atom_id res chain seq x y z
N PRO A 1 8.77 0.48 -12.81
CA PRO A 1 8.12 0.95 -11.56
C PRO A 1 9.13 1.22 -10.43
N GLY A 2 8.83 2.15 -9.53
CA GLY A 2 9.59 2.37 -8.30
C GLY A 2 10.57 3.54 -8.29
N HIS A 3 11.03 4.06 -9.44
CA HIS A 3 11.96 5.22 -9.44
C HIS A 3 11.31 6.50 -8.92
N GLN A 4 10.10 6.82 -9.40
CA GLN A 4 9.32 7.95 -8.90
C GLN A 4 8.99 7.78 -7.41
N MET A 5 8.55 6.60 -6.98
CA MET A 5 8.27 6.30 -5.58
C MET A 5 9.52 6.46 -4.71
N SER A 6 10.68 6.01 -5.20
CA SER A 6 11.95 6.15 -4.49
C SER A 6 12.36 7.62 -4.32
N ASN A 7 12.22 8.43 -5.38
CA ASN A 7 12.56 9.84 -5.35
C ASN A 7 11.58 10.66 -4.49
N LYS A 8 10.26 10.53 -4.72
CA LYS A 8 9.23 11.25 -3.97
C LYS A 8 9.17 10.80 -2.50
N GLY A 9 9.22 9.50 -2.25
CA GLY A 9 9.18 8.93 -0.90
C GLY A 9 10.49 9.05 -0.11
N GLN A 10 11.52 9.69 -0.69
CA GLN A 10 12.86 9.86 -0.12
C GLN A 10 13.43 8.53 0.42
N GLU A 11 13.33 7.47 -0.38
CA GLU A 11 13.66 6.11 0.03
C GLU A 11 15.18 5.86 0.01
N ILE A 12 15.89 6.57 0.89
CA ILE A 12 17.33 6.56 1.05
C ILE A 12 17.64 6.26 2.52
N GLY A 13 18.62 5.38 2.76
CA GLY A 13 19.10 5.08 4.11
C GLY A 13 19.70 6.32 4.76
N THR A 14 19.30 6.63 5.99
CA THR A 14 19.75 7.84 6.72
C THR A 14 21.27 7.87 6.92
N VAL A 15 21.85 6.73 7.30
CA VAL A 15 23.28 6.54 7.54
C VAL A 15 24.03 6.21 6.26
N THR A 16 23.68 5.10 5.59
CA THR A 16 24.49 4.58 4.47
C THR A 16 24.28 5.32 3.16
N LYS A 17 23.25 6.19 3.08
CA LYS A 17 22.80 6.88 1.85
C LYS A 17 22.49 5.95 0.66
N ARG A 18 22.36 4.64 0.90
CA ARG A 18 21.94 3.67 -0.11
C ARG A 18 20.45 3.83 -0.41
N LYS A 19 20.10 3.83 -1.70
CA LYS A 19 18.71 3.83 -2.16
C LYS A 19 18.05 2.50 -1.82
N ARG A 20 16.82 2.54 -1.30
CA ARG A 20 15.99 1.35 -1.10
C ARG A 20 15.34 0.94 -2.41
N ARG A 21 15.13 -0.36 -2.57
CA ARG A 21 14.30 -0.90 -3.66
C ARG A 21 12.85 -0.52 -3.41
N CYS A 22 12.19 0.00 -4.43
CA CYS A 22 10.77 0.35 -4.39
C CYS A 22 10.02 -0.46 -5.43
N GLY A 23 8.80 -0.85 -5.10
CA GLY A 23 7.88 -1.57 -5.97
C GLY A 23 6.45 -1.14 -5.69
N TRP A 24 5.53 -1.69 -6.46
CA TRP A 24 4.10 -1.48 -6.24
C TRP A 24 3.63 -2.12 -4.94
N PHE A 25 2.45 -1.73 -4.49
CA PHE A 25 1.81 -2.34 -3.33
C PHE A 25 1.57 -3.82 -3.58
N ASP A 26 1.86 -4.65 -2.58
CA ASP A 26 1.73 -6.10 -2.66
C ASP A 26 0.65 -6.61 -1.70
N ALA A 27 -0.55 -6.79 -2.25
CA ALA A 27 -1.70 -7.27 -1.49
C ALA A 27 -1.57 -8.77 -1.14
N ALA A 28 -0.91 -9.58 -1.98
CA ALA A 28 -0.69 -10.99 -1.69
C ALA A 28 0.29 -11.18 -0.51
N ALA A 29 1.34 -10.36 -0.44
CA ALA A 29 2.21 -10.28 0.72
C ALA A 29 1.50 -9.74 1.96
N LEU A 30 0.68 -8.69 1.82
CA LEU A 30 -0.05 -8.13 2.96
C LEU A 30 -1.10 -9.10 3.51
N ARG A 31 -1.81 -9.86 2.66
CA ARG A 31 -2.72 -10.94 3.10
C ARG A 31 -2.02 -11.98 3.97
N ARG A 32 -0.80 -12.37 3.58
CA ARG A 32 0.03 -13.28 4.39
C ARG A 32 0.37 -12.66 5.75
N SER A 33 0.76 -11.39 5.76
CA SER A 33 1.05 -10.64 6.99
C SER A 33 -0.18 -10.53 7.90
N ALA A 34 -1.34 -10.22 7.33
CA ALA A 34 -2.61 -10.13 8.04
C ALA A 34 -2.94 -11.43 8.77
N ARG A 35 -2.81 -12.57 8.08
CA ARG A 35 -3.09 -13.89 8.65
C ARG A 35 -2.12 -14.28 9.76
N ILE A 36 -0.83 -13.97 9.61
CA ILE A 36 0.18 -14.34 10.61
C ILE A 36 0.04 -13.50 11.89
N ASN A 37 -0.27 -12.21 11.74
CA ASN A 37 -0.30 -11.27 12.85
C ASN A 37 -1.71 -11.05 13.45
N GLY A 38 -2.76 -11.58 12.82
CA GLY A 38 -4.14 -11.33 13.24
C GLY A 38 -4.52 -9.85 13.11
N LEU A 39 -4.15 -9.21 12.01
CA LEU A 39 -4.39 -7.77 11.82
C LEU A 39 -5.90 -7.48 11.80
N THR A 40 -6.34 -6.53 12.63
CA THR A 40 -7.72 -6.05 12.70
C THR A 40 -7.95 -4.76 11.94
N GLY A 41 -6.88 -4.01 11.64
CA GLY A 41 -6.94 -2.76 10.88
C GLY A 41 -5.59 -2.39 10.30
N LEU A 42 -5.61 -1.70 9.14
CA LEU A 42 -4.44 -1.18 8.46
C LEU A 42 -4.26 0.31 8.75
N CYS A 43 -3.00 0.73 8.91
CA CYS A 43 -2.59 2.12 8.81
C CYS A 43 -1.85 2.31 7.49
N ILE A 44 -2.43 3.04 6.55
CA ILE A 44 -1.80 3.38 5.27
C ILE A 44 -0.97 4.64 5.44
N THR A 45 0.26 4.63 4.94
CA THR A 45 1.20 5.76 5.01
C THR A 45 1.72 6.10 3.63
N LYS A 46 2.23 7.32 3.45
CA LYS A 46 2.88 7.76 2.20
C LYS A 46 1.98 7.70 0.96
N LEU A 47 0.69 7.98 1.12
CA LEU A 47 -0.24 8.05 -0.01
C LEU A 47 0.18 9.13 -1.02
N ASP A 48 0.72 10.23 -0.52
CA ASP A 48 1.25 11.39 -1.26
C ASP A 48 2.37 11.05 -2.25
N VAL A 49 3.10 9.95 -2.01
CA VAL A 49 4.14 9.45 -2.92
C VAL A 49 3.54 8.99 -4.25
N LEU A 50 2.26 8.63 -4.26
CA LEU A 50 1.53 8.18 -5.45
C LEU A 50 0.87 9.33 -6.23
N ASP A 51 0.82 10.54 -5.67
CA ASP A 51 0.25 11.71 -6.34
C ASP A 51 0.95 11.95 -7.70
N GLY A 52 0.18 12.31 -8.73
CA GLY A 52 0.70 12.60 -10.07
C GLY A 52 1.07 11.37 -10.90
N ILE A 53 0.55 10.18 -10.55
CA ILE A 53 0.71 8.96 -11.35
C ILE A 53 -0.63 8.65 -12.03
N ASP A 54 -0.62 8.45 -13.35
CA ASP A 54 -1.85 8.21 -14.13
C ASP A 54 -2.47 6.83 -13.84
N ARG A 55 -1.62 5.83 -13.62
CA ARG A 55 -2.01 4.42 -13.48
C ARG A 55 -1.19 3.75 -12.38
N LEU A 56 -1.88 3.13 -11.43
CA LEU A 56 -1.28 2.43 -10.31
C LEU A 56 -1.52 0.94 -10.46
N ASP A 57 -0.46 0.15 -10.34
CA ASP A 57 -0.59 -1.30 -10.27
C ASP A 57 -0.61 -1.76 -8.81
N ILE A 58 -1.39 -2.81 -8.55
CA ILE A 58 -1.45 -3.51 -7.27
C ILE A 58 -1.15 -4.98 -7.55
N CYS A 59 -0.14 -5.56 -6.90
CA CYS A 59 0.11 -6.99 -6.99
C CYS A 59 -0.99 -7.72 -6.20
N THR A 60 -1.84 -8.44 -6.91
CA THR A 60 -3.00 -9.13 -6.33
C THR A 60 -2.70 -10.58 -5.99
N SER A 61 -1.87 -11.24 -6.79
CA SER A 61 -1.47 -12.64 -6.65
C SER A 61 -0.15 -12.87 -7.39
N TYR A 62 0.40 -14.09 -7.31
CA TYR A 62 1.55 -14.49 -8.10
C TYR A 62 1.23 -15.70 -8.98
N GLU A 63 1.89 -15.80 -10.12
CA GLU A 63 2.08 -17.09 -10.80
C GLU A 63 3.36 -17.73 -10.24
N LEU A 64 3.22 -18.94 -9.71
CA LEU A 64 4.31 -19.78 -9.23
C LEU A 64 4.20 -21.16 -9.88
N ASP A 65 5.20 -21.51 -10.70
CA ASP A 65 5.29 -22.80 -11.38
C ASP A 65 3.99 -23.18 -12.14
N GLY A 66 3.41 -22.19 -12.84
CA GLY A 66 2.19 -22.33 -13.63
C GLY A 66 0.87 -22.31 -12.83
N LYS A 67 0.93 -22.09 -11.51
CA LYS A 67 -0.25 -21.99 -10.65
C LYS A 67 -0.40 -20.57 -10.09
N VAL A 68 -1.64 -20.10 -10.01
CA VAL A 68 -1.94 -18.84 -9.33
C VAL A 68 -1.95 -19.07 -7.82
N VAL A 69 -1.17 -18.29 -7.09
CA VAL A 69 -1.12 -18.28 -5.63
C VAL A 69 -1.50 -16.90 -5.11
N GLU A 70 -2.46 -16.89 -4.18
CA GLU A 70 -3.07 -15.66 -3.67
C GLU A 70 -2.35 -15.04 -2.47
N MET A 71 -1.43 -15.77 -1.85
CA MET A 71 -0.60 -15.28 -0.76
C MET A 71 0.86 -15.49 -1.09
N LEU A 72 1.72 -14.64 -0.53
CA LEU A 72 3.16 -14.83 -0.62
C LEU A 72 3.55 -16.25 -0.12
N PRO A 73 4.30 -17.02 -0.92
CA PRO A 73 4.76 -18.34 -0.52
C PRO A 73 5.79 -18.24 0.61
N VAL A 74 6.10 -19.39 1.20
CA VAL A 74 7.07 -19.50 2.29
C VAL A 74 8.41 -19.92 1.71
N GLY A 75 9.48 -19.22 2.08
CA GLY A 75 10.84 -19.54 1.64
C GLY A 75 11.30 -18.67 0.46
N ALA A 76 12.59 -18.37 0.44
CA ALA A 76 13.17 -17.47 -0.56
C ALA A 76 13.12 -18.05 -1.97
N ASP A 77 13.35 -19.36 -2.11
CA ASP A 77 13.40 -20.05 -3.41
C ASP A 77 12.07 -19.93 -4.17
N ASP A 78 10.94 -20.07 -3.48
CA ASP A 78 9.61 -19.94 -4.09
C ASP A 78 9.27 -18.47 -4.38
N VAL A 79 9.64 -17.55 -3.50
CA VAL A 79 9.44 -16.11 -3.70
C VAL A 79 10.23 -15.60 -4.91
N GLU A 80 11.44 -16.11 -5.15
CA GLU A 80 12.27 -15.73 -6.29
C GLU A 80 11.64 -16.11 -7.64
N ARG A 81 10.90 -17.22 -7.69
CA ARG A 81 10.22 -17.70 -8.90
C ARG A 81 8.85 -17.06 -9.15
N CYS A 82 8.33 -16.31 -8.18
CA CYS A 82 7.02 -15.68 -8.29
C CYS A 82 7.01 -14.59 -9.37
N LYS A 83 6.05 -14.67 -10.29
CA LYS A 83 5.72 -13.57 -11.20
C LYS A 83 4.49 -12.83 -10.69
N PRO A 84 4.57 -11.52 -10.40
CA PRO A 84 3.42 -10.77 -9.89
C PRO A 84 2.33 -10.64 -10.95
N ILE A 85 1.08 -10.83 -10.52
CA ILE A 85 -0.13 -10.58 -11.30
C ILE A 85 -0.73 -9.26 -10.81
N TYR A 86 -0.75 -8.27 -11.70
CA TYR A 86 -1.17 -6.93 -11.38
C TYR A 86 -2.62 -6.66 -11.77
N GLU A 87 -3.30 -5.92 -10.90
CA GLU A 87 -4.47 -5.14 -11.28
C GLU A 87 -4.06 -3.68 -11.42
N THR A 88 -4.44 -3.03 -12.53
CA THR A 88 -4.18 -1.61 -12.74
C THR A 88 -5.44 -0.78 -12.50
N VAL A 89 -5.32 0.24 -11.66
CA VAL A 89 -6.38 1.20 -11.36
C VAL A 89 -5.97 2.62 -11.77
N PRO A 90 -6.92 3.54 -12.04
CA PRO A 90 -6.58 4.92 -12.31
C PRO A 90 -5.96 5.58 -11.08
N GLY A 91 -4.88 6.34 -11.28
CA GLY A 91 -4.32 7.17 -10.23
C GLY A 91 -4.93 8.56 -10.20
N TRP A 92 -4.21 9.54 -9.67
CA TRP A 92 -4.70 10.91 -9.45
C TRP A 92 -3.54 11.92 -9.56
N HIS A 93 -3.87 13.19 -9.80
CA HIS A 93 -2.88 14.26 -9.93
C HIS A 93 -2.91 15.26 -8.78
N GLU A 94 -4.04 15.37 -8.10
CA GLU A 94 -4.26 16.23 -6.96
C GLU A 94 -3.40 15.78 -5.78
N SER A 95 -3.03 16.72 -4.92
CA SER A 95 -2.23 16.36 -3.75
C SER A 95 -3.09 15.70 -2.66
N THR A 96 -2.58 14.62 -2.08
CA THR A 96 -3.13 14.01 -0.86
C THR A 96 -2.38 14.44 0.40
N PHE A 97 -1.30 15.23 0.26
CA PHE A 97 -0.50 15.70 1.38
C PHE A 97 -1.32 16.58 2.33
N GLY A 98 -1.29 16.25 3.62
CA GLY A 98 -1.96 17.00 4.68
C GLY A 98 -3.49 16.90 4.71
N VAL A 99 -4.12 16.05 3.89
CA VAL A 99 -5.57 15.84 3.88
C VAL A 99 -6.05 15.20 5.19
N LYS A 100 -6.99 15.85 5.89
CA LYS A 100 -7.43 15.43 7.24
C LYS A 100 -8.76 14.68 7.28
N THR A 101 -9.47 14.61 6.15
CA THR A 101 -10.78 13.95 6.06
C THR A 101 -10.84 13.03 4.85
N TRP A 102 -11.63 11.96 4.96
CA TRP A 102 -11.81 11.01 3.86
C TRP A 102 -12.39 11.69 2.61
N GLU A 103 -13.35 12.58 2.80
CA GLU A 103 -14.03 13.32 1.73
C GLU A 103 -13.08 14.28 1.00
N GLY A 104 -12.02 14.74 1.69
CA GLY A 104 -10.99 15.60 1.12
C GLY A 104 -10.03 14.88 0.17
N LEU A 105 -9.99 13.54 0.18
CA LEU A 105 -9.15 12.77 -0.74
C LEU A 105 -9.73 12.80 -2.17
N PRO A 106 -8.87 12.81 -3.21
CA PRO A 106 -9.30 12.59 -4.58
C PRO A 106 -10.08 11.29 -4.73
N LYS A 107 -11.08 11.25 -5.61
CA LYS A 107 -11.95 10.06 -5.75
C LYS A 107 -11.18 8.80 -6.12
N ASN A 108 -10.16 8.92 -6.98
CA ASN A 108 -9.33 7.78 -7.32
C ASN A 108 -8.44 7.31 -6.15
N ALA A 109 -8.01 8.22 -5.27
CA ALA A 109 -7.32 7.84 -4.05
C ALA A 109 -8.23 7.08 -3.08
N GLN A 110 -9.49 7.53 -2.90
CA GLN A 110 -10.50 6.81 -2.13
C GLN A 110 -10.76 5.40 -2.70
N HIS A 111 -10.91 5.29 -4.03
CA HIS A 111 -11.10 4.00 -4.71
C HIS A 111 -9.88 3.07 -4.57
N TYR A 112 -8.67 3.62 -4.67
CA TYR A 112 -7.44 2.87 -4.46
C TYR A 112 -7.39 2.27 -3.06
N LEU A 113 -7.63 3.08 -2.02
CA LEU A 113 -7.66 2.63 -0.62
C LEU A 113 -8.75 1.56 -0.39
N LYS A 114 -9.97 1.78 -0.90
CA LYS A 114 -11.05 0.78 -0.83
C LYS A 114 -10.68 -0.52 -1.56
N ARG A 115 -9.92 -0.43 -2.65
CA ARG A 115 -9.44 -1.61 -3.37
C ARG A 115 -8.39 -2.36 -2.56
N LEU A 116 -7.49 -1.66 -1.86
CA LEU A 116 -6.53 -2.28 -0.95
C LEU A 116 -7.26 -3.04 0.18
N GLU A 117 -8.27 -2.44 0.81
CA GLU A 117 -9.10 -3.11 1.83
C GLU A 117 -9.70 -4.41 1.29
N ALA A 118 -10.35 -4.34 0.12
CA ALA A 118 -10.99 -5.49 -0.49
C ALA A 118 -10.01 -6.62 -0.84
N LEU A 119 -8.83 -6.27 -1.36
CA LEU A 119 -7.79 -7.24 -1.71
C LEU A 119 -7.13 -7.86 -0.48
N CYS A 120 -7.00 -7.11 0.61
CA CYS A 120 -6.32 -7.56 1.83
C CYS A 120 -7.25 -8.27 2.81
N GLY A 121 -8.56 -8.02 2.74
CA GLY A 121 -9.55 -8.56 3.68
C GLY A 121 -9.42 -7.97 5.09
N VAL A 122 -8.76 -6.81 5.22
CA VAL A 122 -8.55 -6.09 6.49
C VAL A 122 -8.95 -4.64 6.26
N PRO A 123 -9.78 -4.03 7.13
CA PRO A 123 -10.19 -2.64 6.98
C PRO A 123 -9.01 -1.69 7.14
N ILE A 124 -9.05 -0.54 6.47
CA ILE A 124 -8.16 0.58 6.72
C ILE A 124 -8.77 1.38 7.86
N ALA A 125 -8.09 1.37 9.01
CA ALA A 125 -8.49 2.13 10.18
C ALA A 125 -7.93 3.56 10.15
N ILE A 126 -6.73 3.72 9.56
CA ILE A 126 -5.98 4.99 9.57
C ILE A 126 -5.33 5.24 8.22
N VAL A 127 -5.32 6.49 7.77
CA VAL A 127 -4.52 6.97 6.63
C VAL A 127 -3.69 8.17 7.09
N SER A 128 -2.36 8.02 7.11
CA SER A 128 -1.43 9.13 7.36
C SER A 128 -1.09 9.82 6.04
N THR A 129 -1.33 11.12 5.99
CA THR A 129 -1.19 11.97 4.81
C THR A 129 -0.02 12.95 4.93
N GLY A 130 0.74 12.89 6.01
CA GLY A 130 1.89 13.77 6.25
C GLY A 130 2.55 13.52 7.60
N PRO A 131 3.66 14.23 7.90
CA PRO A 131 4.43 14.04 9.13
C PRO A 131 3.76 14.62 10.39
N GLU A 132 2.85 15.58 10.26
CA GLU A 132 2.21 16.22 11.42
C GLU A 132 1.12 15.32 12.03
N ARG A 133 0.89 15.47 13.34
CA ARG A 133 -0.07 14.61 14.07
C ARG A 133 -1.49 14.69 13.56
N ASP A 134 -1.91 15.87 13.11
CA ASP A 134 -3.24 16.13 12.60
C ASP A 134 -3.35 15.89 11.08
N GLU A 135 -2.27 15.50 10.41
CA GLU A 135 -2.24 15.02 9.02
C GLU A 135 -2.51 13.51 8.99
N THR A 136 -3.61 13.12 9.63
CA THR A 136 -4.04 11.73 9.78
C THR A 136 -5.56 11.64 9.72
N ILE A 137 -6.07 10.78 8.85
CA ILE A 137 -7.49 10.42 8.76
C ILE A 137 -7.72 9.18 9.62
N VAL A 138 -8.55 9.30 10.66
CA VAL A 138 -8.94 8.18 11.52
C VAL A 138 -10.35 7.74 11.13
N LEU A 139 -10.47 6.55 10.54
CA LEU A 139 -11.74 5.92 10.17
C LEU A 139 -12.26 5.03 11.31
N GLU A 140 -11.34 4.33 11.98
CA GLU A 140 -11.62 3.51 13.15
C GLU A 140 -10.51 3.73 14.19
N HIS A 141 -10.89 4.12 15.41
CA HIS A 141 -9.91 4.43 16.45
C HIS A 141 -9.44 3.14 17.14
N PRO A 142 -8.13 2.82 17.17
CA PRO A 142 -7.63 1.53 17.66
C PRO A 142 -7.92 1.21 19.14
N PHE A 143 -8.18 2.23 19.96
CA PHE A 143 -8.54 2.07 21.38
C PHE A 143 -10.03 2.25 21.66
N HIS A 144 -10.86 2.39 20.61
CA HIS A 144 -12.31 2.36 20.83
C HIS A 144 -12.69 0.92 21.15
N LEU A 145 -13.09 0.69 22.40
CA LEU A 145 -13.77 -0.53 22.78
C LEU A 145 -15.18 -0.43 22.20
N GLY A 146 -15.51 -1.28 21.24
CA GLY A 146 -16.88 -1.40 20.71
C GLY A 146 -17.91 -1.69 21.80
#